data_AF-A0A962Z006-F1
#
_entry.id   AF-A0A962Z006-F1
#
_cell.length_a   1.000
_cell.length_b   1.000
_cell.length_c   1.000
_cell.angle_alpha   90.00
_cell.angle_beta   90.00
_cell.angle_gamma   90.00
#
_symmetry.space_group_name_H-M   'P 1'
#
loop_
_entity.id
_entity.type
_entity.pdbx_description
1 polymer ?
#
loop_
_entity_poly.entity_id
_entity_poly.type
_entity_poly.pdbx_seq_one_letter_code
_entity_poly.pdbx_strand_id
1 'polypeptide(L)'
;KTGDFNPTRAAKVVEYAMDFLDRTLPLVRPGHARVTHYTVVDRSSLSLTLKDGSQTALLNPAAFVGYRGDPQTPSALLLCHHGLHIELQIDPAHPAGKFHPAGVKDLLL
;
A
#
# COMPACT_ATOMS: atom_id res chain seq x y z
N LYS A 1 13.01 -3.32 24.34
CA LYS A 1 11.71 -2.78 23.89
C LYS A 1 10.64 -3.42 24.74
N THR A 2 10.02 -2.69 25.67
CA THR A 2 8.85 -3.17 26.41
C THR A 2 7.78 -3.56 25.39
N GLY A 3 7.24 -4.77 25.53
CA GLY A 3 6.56 -5.53 24.47
C GLY A 3 5.17 -5.06 24.07
N ASP A 4 4.70 -3.92 24.59
CA ASP A 4 3.35 -3.44 24.35
C ASP A 4 3.26 -2.57 23.09
N PHE A 5 2.14 -2.72 22.38
CA PHE A 5 1.83 -1.95 21.18
C PHE A 5 1.72 -0.46 21.51
N ASN A 6 2.63 0.35 20.96
CA ASN A 6 2.61 1.80 21.11
C ASN A 6 1.96 2.44 19.86
N PRO A 7 0.73 3.00 19.98
CA PRO A 7 0.00 3.55 18.83
C PRO A 7 0.68 4.79 18.22
N THR A 8 1.30 5.64 19.04
CA THR A 8 2.06 6.81 18.54
C THR A 8 3.26 6.38 17.72
N ARG A 9 3.95 5.32 18.13
CA ARG A 9 5.04 4.72 17.35
C ARG A 9 4.51 4.07 16.07
N ALA A 10 3.39 3.36 16.14
CA ALA A 10 2.78 2.71 14.98
C ALA A 10 2.41 3.72 13.89
N ALA A 11 1.78 4.84 14.25
CA ALA A 11 1.45 5.91 13.30
C ALA A 11 2.70 6.43 12.56
N LYS A 12 3.81 6.66 13.28
CA LYS A 12 5.08 7.10 12.67
C LYS A 12 5.70 6.06 11.73
N VAL A 13 5.56 4.77 12.06
CA VAL A 13 6.04 3.69 11.18
C VAL A 13 5.22 3.63 9.90
N VAL A 14 3.90 3.80 9.99
CA VAL A 14 3.03 3.86 8.81
C VAL A 14 3.36 5.07 7.95
N GLU A 15 3.53 6.25 8.54
CA GLU A 15 3.95 7.46 7.82
C GLU A 15 5.26 7.24 7.06
N TYR A 16 6.28 6.68 7.73
CA TYR A 16 7.56 6.37 7.10
C TYR A 16 7.42 5.34 5.96
N ALA A 17 6.58 4.32 6.14
CA ALA A 17 6.29 3.33 5.10
C ALA A 17 5.64 3.98 3.86
N MET A 18 4.73 4.93 4.06
CA MET A 18 4.10 5.66 2.94
C MET A 18 5.11 6.56 2.22
N ASP A 19 5.96 7.27 2.95
CA ASP A 19 7.04 8.07 2.37
C ASP A 19 8.02 7.20 1.56
N PHE A 20 8.31 5.99 2.04
CA PHE A 20 9.11 5.01 1.32
C PHE A 20 8.44 4.58 0.01
N LEU A 21 7.13 4.28 0.03
CA LEU A 21 6.36 3.94 -1.17
C LEU A 21 6.27 5.12 -2.15
N ASP A 22 6.10 6.35 -1.68
CA ASP A 22 6.05 7.54 -2.55
C ASP A 22 7.40 7.76 -3.27
N ARG A 23 8.52 7.40 -2.65
CA ARG A 23 9.87 7.50 -3.25
C ARG A 23 10.20 6.33 -4.18
N THR A 24 9.75 5.12 -3.87
CA THR A 24 10.11 3.90 -4.61
C THR A 24 9.11 3.54 -5.69
N LEU A 25 7.83 3.80 -5.45
CA LEU A 25 6.71 3.42 -6.32
C LEU A 25 5.79 4.62 -6.49
N PRO A 26 6.27 5.74 -7.08
CA PRO A 26 5.52 6.97 -7.17
C PRO A 26 4.19 6.75 -7.89
N LEU A 27 3.16 7.46 -7.44
CA LEU A 27 1.84 7.49 -8.06
C LEU A 27 1.75 8.64 -9.07
N VAL A 28 0.90 8.51 -10.09
CA VAL A 28 0.59 9.62 -11.01
C VAL A 28 0.05 10.83 -10.25
N ARG A 29 -0.85 10.59 -9.28
CA ARG A 29 -1.22 11.55 -8.23
C ARG A 29 -0.56 11.14 -6.91
N PRO A 30 0.43 11.88 -6.41
CA PRO A 30 1.26 11.47 -5.27
C PRO A 30 0.48 11.36 -3.96
N GLY A 31 0.99 10.52 -3.06
CA GLY A 31 0.48 10.34 -1.70
C GLY A 31 -0.15 8.97 -1.47
N HIS A 32 0.69 7.96 -1.24
CA HIS A 32 0.24 6.62 -0.82
C HIS A 32 -0.59 6.66 0.46
N ALA A 33 -0.28 7.58 1.38
CA ALA A 33 -1.03 7.81 2.62
C ALA A 33 -2.51 8.24 2.40
N ARG A 34 -2.86 8.68 1.18
CA ARG A 34 -4.22 9.10 0.80
C ARG A 34 -5.02 7.98 0.13
N VAL A 35 -4.39 6.84 -0.16
CA VAL A 35 -5.07 5.70 -0.78
C VAL A 35 -6.04 5.08 0.21
N THR A 36 -7.27 4.87 -0.23
CA THR A 36 -8.34 4.23 0.53
C THR A 36 -8.66 2.83 0.03
N HIS A 37 -8.50 2.58 -1.28
CA HIS A 37 -8.73 1.26 -1.86
C HIS A 37 -7.70 0.96 -2.95
N TYR A 38 -7.29 -0.30 -3.02
CA TYR A 38 -6.51 -0.86 -4.10
C TYR A 38 -7.41 -1.81 -4.89
N THR A 39 -7.44 -1.66 -6.20
CA THR A 39 -8.27 -2.48 -7.09
C THR A 39 -7.43 -2.91 -8.28
N VAL A 40 -7.34 -4.21 -8.49
CA VAL A 40 -6.72 -4.80 -9.67
C VAL A 40 -7.77 -4.86 -10.77
N VAL A 41 -7.55 -4.10 -11.84
CA VAL A 41 -8.50 -4.00 -12.97
C VAL A 41 -8.27 -5.19 -13.91
N ASP A 42 -7.02 -5.47 -14.23
CA ASP A 42 -6.58 -6.61 -15.04
C ASP A 42 -5.35 -7.29 -14.42
N ARG A 43 -4.88 -8.40 -15.00
CA ARG A 43 -3.72 -9.17 -14.49
C ARG A 43 -2.45 -8.35 -14.27
N SER A 44 -2.32 -7.20 -14.92
CA SER A 44 -1.14 -6.32 -14.85
C SER A 44 -1.48 -4.84 -14.61
N SER A 45 -2.72 -4.50 -14.21
CA SER A 45 -3.13 -3.11 -14.01
C SER A 45 -3.70 -2.90 -12.61
N LEU A 46 -3.11 -1.95 -11.88
CA LEU A 46 -3.51 -1.55 -10.53
C LEU A 46 -4.11 -0.15 -10.57
N SER A 47 -5.34 -0.03 -10.10
CA SER A 47 -6.03 1.23 -9.83
C SER A 47 -6.08 1.49 -8.33
N LEU A 48 -5.81 2.72 -7.93
CA LEU A 48 -5.85 3.16 -6.53
C LEU A 48 -6.88 4.27 -6.39
N THR A 49 -7.77 4.14 -5.42
CA THR A 49 -8.76 5.17 -5.09
C THR A 49 -8.22 6.01 -3.94
N LEU A 50 -8.24 7.34 -4.10
CA LEU A 50 -7.81 8.30 -3.09
C LEU A 50 -8.99 8.72 -2.20
N LYS A 51 -8.69 9.37 -1.06
CA LYS A 51 -9.70 9.91 -0.13
C LYS A 51 -10.72 10.86 -0.76
N ASP A 52 -10.36 11.54 -1.84
CA ASP A 52 -11.25 12.47 -2.56
C ASP A 52 -12.15 11.75 -3.59
N GLY A 53 -12.10 10.42 -3.65
CA GLY A 53 -12.83 9.61 -4.61
C GLY A 53 -12.21 9.55 -6.01
N SER A 54 -11.12 10.30 -6.26
CA SER A 54 -10.40 10.22 -7.52
C SER A 54 -9.59 8.93 -7.60
N GLN A 55 -9.41 8.45 -8.83
CA GLN A 55 -8.56 7.30 -9.12
C GLN A 55 -7.17 7.76 -9.59
N THR A 56 -6.16 6.98 -9.23
CA THR A 56 -4.77 7.11 -9.66
C THR A 56 -4.19 5.74 -9.97
N ALA A 57 -3.01 5.72 -10.56
CA ALA A 57 -2.23 4.53 -10.86
C ALA A 57 -0.77 4.74 -10.42
N LEU A 58 0.02 3.66 -10.44
CA LEU A 58 1.48 3.75 -10.37
C LEU A 58 1.99 4.55 -11.57
N LEU A 59 2.99 5.41 -11.34
CA LEU A 59 3.66 6.16 -12.41
C LEU A 59 4.35 5.22 -13.40
N ASN A 60 4.91 4.12 -12.90
CA ASN A 60 5.40 3.01 -13.72
C ASN A 60 4.48 1.79 -13.53
N PRO A 61 3.58 1.49 -14.48
CA PRO A 61 2.68 0.34 -14.37
C PRO A 61 3.41 -1.01 -14.29
N ALA A 62 4.60 -1.13 -14.90
CA ALA A 62 5.40 -2.35 -14.88
C ALA A 62 5.96 -2.70 -13.50
N ALA A 63 5.90 -1.76 -12.54
CA ALA A 63 6.26 -2.03 -11.16
C ALA A 63 5.22 -2.91 -10.46
N PHE A 64 4.00 -3.05 -10.97
CA PHE A 64 3.03 -4.00 -10.46
C PHE A 64 3.28 -5.39 -11.05
N VAL A 65 3.53 -6.36 -10.18
CA VAL A 65 3.88 -7.74 -10.56
C VAL A 65 2.73 -8.70 -10.33
N GLY A 66 1.92 -8.49 -9.28
CA GLY A 66 0.79 -9.35 -8.98
C GLY A 66 0.09 -9.01 -7.68
N TYR A 67 -0.85 -9.86 -7.29
CA TYR A 67 -1.67 -9.66 -6.08
C TYR A 67 -2.08 -11.01 -5.47
N ARG A 68 -2.59 -10.96 -4.25
CA ARG A 68 -3.15 -12.11 -3.53
C ARG A 68 -4.56 -11.80 -3.03
N GLY A 69 -5.49 -12.73 -3.23
CA GLY A 69 -6.87 -12.62 -2.78
C GLY A 69 -7.80 -12.10 -3.88
N ASP A 70 -8.84 -11.37 -3.49
CA ASP A 70 -9.83 -10.80 -4.42
C ASP A 70 -9.23 -9.58 -5.15
N PRO A 71 -9.32 -9.46 -6.49
CA PRO A 71 -8.83 -8.29 -7.22
C PRO A 71 -9.50 -6.96 -6.81
N GLN A 72 -10.75 -6.98 -6.33
CA GLN A 72 -11.45 -5.78 -5.86
C GLN A 72 -11.01 -5.37 -4.44
N THR A 73 -10.57 -6.33 -3.64
CA THR A 73 -10.09 -6.12 -2.26
C THR A 73 -8.88 -7.01 -1.96
N PRO A 74 -7.72 -6.75 -2.58
CA PRO A 74 -6.57 -7.61 -2.49
C PRO A 74 -6.00 -7.61 -1.08
N SER A 75 -5.66 -8.81 -0.58
CA SER A 75 -5.00 -8.99 0.71
C SER A 75 -3.51 -8.67 0.67
N ALA A 76 -2.90 -8.70 -0.52
CA ALA A 76 -1.56 -8.21 -0.75
C ALA A 76 -1.34 -7.82 -2.20
N LEU A 77 -0.42 -6.88 -2.43
CA LEU A 77 0.09 -6.50 -3.75
C LEU A 77 1.58 -6.78 -3.81
N LEU A 78 2.03 -7.39 -4.89
CA LEU A 78 3.43 -7.61 -5.19
C LEU A 78 3.90 -6.54 -6.18
N LEU A 79 4.90 -5.79 -5.76
CA LEU A 79 5.47 -4.67 -6.48
C LEU A 79 6.97 -4.94 -6.70
N CYS A 80 7.57 -4.36 -7.73
CA CYS A 80 9.00 -4.49 -8.02
C CYS A 80 9.59 -3.12 -8.35
N HIS A 81 10.70 -2.80 -7.69
CA HIS A 81 11.48 -1.60 -7.93
C HIS A 81 12.96 -1.98 -8.01
N HIS A 82 13.61 -1.68 -9.14
CA HIS A 82 15.01 -2.04 -9.41
C HIS A 82 15.34 -3.53 -9.18
N GLY A 83 14.41 -4.43 -9.52
CA GLY A 83 14.58 -5.88 -9.37
C GLY A 83 14.35 -6.41 -7.95
N LEU A 84 14.08 -5.53 -6.98
CA LEU A 84 13.71 -5.91 -5.62
C LEU A 84 12.19 -5.91 -5.47
N HIS A 85 11.67 -6.97 -4.87
CA HIS A 85 10.24 -7.14 -4.67
C HIS A 85 9.80 -6.52 -3.35
N ILE A 86 8.61 -5.93 -3.36
CA ILE A 86 7.97 -5.31 -2.21
C ILE A 86 6.55 -5.89 -2.15
N GLU A 87 6.22 -6.61 -1.09
CA GLU A 87 4.85 -7.07 -0.83
C GLU A 87 4.16 -6.10 0.14
N LEU A 88 3.17 -5.38 -0.39
CA LEU A 88 2.26 -4.54 0.39
C LEU A 88 1.16 -5.43 0.97
N GLN A 89 1.13 -5.59 2.29
CA GLN A 89 0.11 -6.42 2.94
C GLN A 89 -1.05 -5.57 3.44
N ILE A 90 -2.27 -5.97 3.10
CA ILE A 90 -3.50 -5.23 3.37
C ILE A 90 -4.39 -6.07 4.28
N ASP A 91 -4.71 -5.52 5.45
CA ASP A 91 -5.59 -6.11 6.45
C ASP A 91 -6.17 -5.00 7.34
N PRO A 92 -7.38 -4.49 7.03
CA PRO A 92 -8.03 -3.45 7.82
C PRO A 92 -8.35 -3.86 9.27
N ALA A 93 -8.42 -5.16 9.56
CA ALA A 93 -8.71 -5.66 10.90
C ALA A 93 -7.47 -5.64 11.81
N HIS A 94 -6.27 -5.67 11.23
CA HIS A 94 -5.01 -5.66 11.95
C HIS A 94 -4.78 -4.35 12.72
N PRO A 95 -4.24 -4.36 13.97
CA PRO A 95 -4.01 -3.14 14.75
C PRO A 95 -3.20 -2.07 14.03
N ALA A 96 -2.18 -2.45 13.25
CA ALA A 96 -1.41 -1.51 12.43
C ALA A 96 -2.18 -1.03 11.19
N GLY A 97 -3.00 -1.91 10.58
CA GLY A 97 -3.83 -1.59 9.42
C GLY A 97 -4.81 -0.46 9.69
N LYS A 98 -5.30 -0.34 10.92
CA LYS A 98 -6.20 0.75 11.37
C LYS A 98 -5.60 2.15 11.25
N PHE A 99 -4.27 2.29 11.16
CA PHE A 99 -3.60 3.58 11.01
C PHE A 99 -3.49 4.02 9.55
N HIS A 100 -3.76 3.13 8.59
CA HIS A 100 -3.76 3.44 7.17
C HIS A 100 -5.18 3.38 6.59
N PRO A 101 -5.63 4.37 5.78
CA PRO A 101 -7.00 4.38 5.26
C PRO A 101 -7.36 3.16 4.41
N ALA A 102 -6.41 2.65 3.64
CA ALA A 102 -6.57 1.40 2.86
C ALA A 102 -6.29 0.12 3.66
N GLY A 103 -6.05 0.18 4.97
CA GLY A 103 -5.79 -1.01 5.77
C GLY A 103 -4.40 -1.64 5.58
N VAL A 104 -3.41 -0.87 5.11
CA VAL A 104 -2.04 -1.37 4.95
C VAL A 104 -1.48 -1.73 6.33
N LYS A 105 -1.17 -3.02 6.52
CA LYS A 105 -0.65 -3.51 7.80
C LYS A 105 0.87 -3.61 7.85
N ASP A 106 1.50 -3.91 6.71
CA ASP A 106 2.94 -4.19 6.66
C ASP A 106 3.52 -4.04 5.24
N LEU A 107 4.84 -3.86 5.18
CA LEU A 107 5.66 -3.90 3.97
C LEU A 107 6.73 -4.98 4.13
N LEU A 108 6.66 -6.01 3.31
CA LEU A 108 7.69 -7.05 3.24
C LEU A 108 8.64 -6.73 2.07
N LEU A 109 9.95 -6.66 2.37
CA LEU A 109 11.03 -6.32 1.44
C LEU A 109 11.99 -7.50 1.23
#